data_AF-A0A1B8G489-F1
#
_entry.id   AF-A0A1B8G489-F1
#
_cell.length_a   1.000
_cell.length_b   1.000
_cell.length_c   1.000
_cell.angle_alpha   90.00
_cell.angle_beta   90.00
_cell.angle_gamma   90.00
#
_symmetry.space_group_name_H-M   'P 1'
#
loop_
_entity.id
_entity.type
_entity.pdbx_description
1 polymer ?
#
loop_
_entity_poly.entity_id
_entity_poly.type
_entity_poly.pdbx_seq_one_letter_code
_entity_poly.pdbx_strand_id
1 'polypeptide(L)'
;MAQPSAGKTQTGVVIPKTPAAAANAPDPDLRSEINAQLIKDGHIDRIHNHLAHILSSDASNWPTLIRQHALTLLRSPDSHCDTFPRLMEQVMADIREDTNAARREAGARKRAEERGEVWTGPAGAGDGGGGGRDRRGEREGGGLEVPEVVMREGVRITRECLEMVVEVRP
;
A
#
# COMPACT_ATOMS: atom_id res chain seq x y z
N MET A 1 -24.30 -36.36 -29.41
CA MET A 1 -24.26 -34.88 -29.51
C MET A 1 -23.55 -34.37 -28.27
N ALA A 2 -22.30 -33.93 -28.41
CA ALA A 2 -21.46 -33.51 -27.28
C ALA A 2 -21.64 -32.02 -27.04
N GLN A 3 -22.00 -31.65 -25.81
CA GLN A 3 -21.95 -30.25 -25.35
C GLN A 3 -20.49 -29.85 -25.10
N PRO A 4 -20.03 -28.67 -25.55
CA PRO A 4 -18.77 -28.11 -25.11
C PRO A 4 -18.94 -27.44 -23.73
N SER A 5 -18.15 -27.91 -22.76
CA SER A 5 -18.04 -27.37 -21.41
C SER A 5 -17.55 -25.91 -21.46
N ALA A 6 -18.38 -24.98 -20.99
CA ALA A 6 -17.96 -23.61 -20.68
C ALA A 6 -17.14 -23.62 -19.38
N GLY A 7 -15.96 -22.98 -19.36
CA GLY A 7 -15.31 -22.64 -18.08
C GLY A 7 -13.80 -22.76 -17.97
N LYS A 8 -13.01 -22.61 -19.05
CA LYS A 8 -11.58 -22.27 -18.92
C LYS A 8 -11.13 -21.50 -20.16
N THR A 9 -11.04 -20.18 -20.04
CA THR A 9 -10.31 -19.34 -21.00
C THR A 9 -8.84 -19.74 -20.91
N GLN A 10 -8.41 -20.53 -21.89
CA GLN A 10 -7.06 -21.04 -22.04
C GLN A 10 -6.12 -19.92 -22.52
N THR A 11 -5.78 -18.97 -21.65
CA THR A 11 -4.67 -18.01 -21.84
C THR A 11 -4.14 -17.57 -20.47
N GLY A 12 -3.66 -18.51 -19.66
CA GLY A 12 -3.04 -18.19 -18.38
C GLY A 12 -1.55 -17.89 -18.55
N VAL A 13 -1.07 -16.80 -17.96
CA VAL A 13 0.37 -16.50 -17.88
C VAL A 13 1.02 -17.59 -17.04
N VAL A 14 2.01 -18.30 -17.60
CA VAL A 14 2.65 -19.44 -16.94
C VAL A 14 3.85 -18.94 -16.15
N ILE A 15 3.81 -19.07 -14.82
CA ILE A 15 4.93 -18.69 -13.96
C ILE A 15 5.64 -19.96 -13.46
N PRO A 16 6.98 -20.07 -13.59
CA PRO A 16 7.74 -21.18 -13.02
C PRO A 16 7.70 -21.17 -11.48
N LYS A 17 7.61 -22.35 -10.85
CA LYS A 17 7.57 -22.51 -9.37
C LYS A 17 8.77 -21.93 -8.63
N THR A 18 9.89 -21.76 -9.32
CA THR A 18 11.08 -21.12 -8.77
C THR A 18 11.07 -19.66 -9.22
N PRO A 19 10.62 -18.71 -8.40
CA PRO A 19 10.97 -17.32 -8.66
C PRO A 19 12.49 -17.28 -8.64
N ALA A 20 13.11 -17.06 -9.80
CA ALA A 20 14.55 -16.86 -9.89
C ALA A 20 14.91 -15.76 -8.89
N ALA A 21 15.51 -16.15 -7.77
CA ALA A 21 15.93 -15.33 -6.64
C ALA A 21 14.99 -14.15 -6.28
N ALA A 22 14.29 -14.30 -5.15
CA ALA A 22 13.51 -13.27 -4.46
C ALA A 22 14.32 -12.03 -3.97
N ALA A 23 15.27 -11.53 -4.78
CA ALA A 23 16.17 -10.42 -4.46
C ALA A 23 16.08 -9.23 -5.43
N ASN A 24 15.48 -9.36 -6.61
CA ASN A 24 15.24 -8.22 -7.51
C ASN A 24 13.90 -8.38 -8.23
N ALA A 25 13.22 -7.26 -8.48
CA ALA A 25 11.84 -7.17 -8.97
C ALA A 25 11.53 -8.20 -10.09
N PRO A 26 10.32 -8.81 -10.08
CA PRO A 26 9.92 -9.72 -11.16
C PRO A 26 10.12 -9.04 -12.51
N ASP A 27 10.59 -9.82 -13.48
CA ASP A 27 10.90 -9.42 -14.85
C ASP A 27 9.90 -8.36 -15.37
N PRO A 28 10.35 -7.18 -15.83
CA PRO A 28 9.46 -6.12 -16.32
C PRO A 28 8.51 -6.61 -17.41
N ASP A 29 8.91 -7.60 -18.20
CA ASP A 29 8.08 -8.17 -19.25
C ASP A 29 6.96 -9.05 -18.66
N LEU A 30 7.28 -9.88 -17.67
CA LEU A 30 6.27 -10.67 -16.93
C LEU A 30 5.26 -9.79 -16.21
N ARG A 31 5.71 -8.68 -15.61
CA ARG A 31 4.80 -7.70 -14.97
C ARG A 31 3.86 -7.07 -15.99
N SER A 32 4.36 -6.80 -17.18
CA SER A 32 3.57 -6.22 -18.28
C SER A 32 2.56 -7.23 -18.83
N GLU A 33 2.94 -8.49 -18.98
CA GLU A 33 2.06 -9.58 -19.42
C GLU A 33 0.92 -9.83 -18.42
N ILE A 34 1.24 -9.90 -17.13
CA ILE A 34 0.25 -10.03 -16.05
C ILE A 34 -0.72 -8.85 -16.06
N ASN A 35 -0.21 -7.62 -16.16
CA ASN A 35 -1.06 -6.43 -16.23
C ASN A 35 -1.97 -6.44 -17.46
N ALA A 36 -1.45 -6.80 -18.64
CA ALA A 36 -2.24 -6.88 -19.86
C ALA A 36 -3.40 -7.89 -19.72
N GLN A 37 -3.13 -9.04 -19.11
CA GLN A 37 -4.14 -10.08 -18.90
C GLN A 37 -5.16 -9.67 -17.82
N LEU A 38 -4.72 -9.05 -16.72
CA LEU A 38 -5.63 -8.50 -15.70
C LEU A 38 -6.55 -7.39 -16.25
N ILE A 39 -6.06 -6.56 -17.18
CA ILE A 39 -6.87 -5.56 -17.90
C ILE A 39 -7.91 -6.27 -18.77
N LYS A 40 -7.48 -7.26 -19.56
CA LYS A 40 -8.35 -7.98 -20.50
C LYS A 40 -9.51 -8.69 -19.79
N ASP A 41 -9.27 -9.25 -18.61
CA ASP A 41 -10.26 -10.00 -17.85
C ASP A 41 -11.10 -9.12 -16.91
N GLY A 42 -10.89 -7.80 -16.91
CA GLY A 42 -11.61 -6.84 -16.05
C GLY A 42 -11.32 -6.99 -14.56
N HIS A 43 -10.27 -7.74 -14.20
CA HIS A 43 -9.89 -7.94 -12.81
C HIS A 43 -9.27 -6.69 -12.18
N ILE A 44 -8.69 -5.80 -12.99
CA ILE A 44 -8.23 -4.49 -12.52
C ILE A 44 -9.38 -3.66 -11.94
N ASP A 45 -10.53 -3.61 -12.60
CA ASP A 45 -11.69 -2.86 -12.12
C ASP A 45 -12.22 -3.44 -10.80
N ARG A 46 -12.19 -4.77 -10.65
CA ARG A 46 -12.55 -5.44 -9.39
C ARG A 46 -11.60 -5.07 -8.25
N ILE A 47 -10.29 -5.08 -8.49
CA ILE A 47 -9.28 -4.69 -7.49
C ILE A 47 -9.48 -3.22 -7.11
N HIS A 48 -9.64 -2.33 -8.08
CA HIS A 48 -9.82 -0.89 -7.86
C HIS A 48 -11.09 -0.59 -7.05
N ASN A 49 -12.23 -1.17 -7.43
CA ASN A 49 -13.49 -0.96 -6.72
C ASN A 49 -13.42 -1.49 -5.29
N HIS A 50 -12.78 -2.64 -5.07
CA HIS A 50 -12.64 -3.21 -3.73
C HIS A 50 -11.73 -2.36 -2.84
N LEU A 51 -10.59 -1.90 -3.36
CA LEU A 51 -9.68 -0.99 -2.65
C LEU A 51 -10.37 0.34 -2.33
N ALA A 52 -11.08 0.93 -3.29
CA ALA A 52 -11.81 2.18 -3.08
C ALA A 52 -12.90 2.03 -2.01
N HIS A 53 -13.62 0.91 -2.00
CA HIS A 53 -14.60 0.61 -0.96
C HIS A 53 -13.91 0.52 0.40
N ILE A 54 -12.86 -0.28 0.57
CA ILE A 54 -12.20 -0.45 1.88
C ILE A 54 -11.59 0.85 2.37
N LEU A 55 -10.93 1.61 1.47
CA LEU A 55 -10.36 2.92 1.80
C LEU A 55 -11.41 3.90 2.35
N SER A 56 -12.63 3.85 1.83
CA SER A 56 -13.72 4.75 2.23
C SER A 56 -14.62 4.19 3.34
N SER A 57 -14.72 2.87 3.47
CA SER A 57 -15.53 2.19 4.48
C SER A 57 -14.77 1.93 5.78
N ASP A 58 -13.44 2.02 5.76
CA ASP A 58 -12.64 1.81 6.95
C ASP A 58 -12.82 2.95 7.97
N ALA A 59 -12.80 2.58 9.25
CA ALA A 59 -12.98 3.52 10.36
C ALA A 59 -11.91 4.63 10.38
N SER A 60 -10.76 4.41 9.74
CA SER A 60 -9.71 5.42 9.61
C SER A 60 -10.10 6.60 8.73
N ASN A 61 -11.16 6.48 7.89
CA ASN A 61 -11.64 7.53 6.99
C ASN A 61 -10.49 8.23 6.23
N TRP A 62 -9.50 7.43 5.79
CA TRP A 62 -8.21 7.90 5.32
C TRP A 62 -8.28 8.90 4.14
N PRO A 63 -9.21 8.77 3.16
CA PRO A 63 -9.41 9.79 2.14
C PRO A 63 -9.79 11.16 2.70
N THR A 64 -10.52 11.21 3.82
CA THR A 64 -10.88 12.45 4.51
C THR A 64 -9.67 13.05 5.21
N LEU A 65 -8.82 12.22 5.85
CA LEU A 65 -7.58 12.68 6.48
C LEU A 65 -6.62 13.30 5.45
N ILE A 66 -6.43 12.65 4.29
CA ILE A 66 -5.62 13.21 3.20
C ILE A 66 -6.18 14.55 2.74
N ARG A 67 -7.52 14.65 2.59
CA ARG A 67 -8.18 15.90 2.20
C ARG A 67 -7.95 17.00 3.22
N GLN A 68 -8.10 16.71 4.51
CA GLN A 68 -7.87 17.68 5.58
C GLN A 68 -6.41 18.16 5.57
N HIS A 69 -5.45 17.24 5.44
CA HIS A 69 -4.04 17.60 5.32
C HIS A 69 -3.75 18.47 4.10
N ALA A 70 -4.27 18.10 2.93
CA ALA A 70 -4.12 18.90 1.72
C ALA A 70 -4.71 20.31 1.88
N LEU A 71 -5.87 20.44 2.53
CA LEU A 71 -6.46 21.74 2.85
C LEU A 71 -5.61 22.53 3.84
N THR A 72 -5.00 21.89 4.84
CA THR A 72 -4.07 22.53 5.77
C THR A 72 -2.82 23.02 5.05
N LEU A 73 -2.25 22.24 4.13
CA LEU A 73 -1.14 22.67 3.28
C LEU A 73 -1.51 23.85 2.38
N LEU A 74 -2.74 23.90 1.88
CA LEU A 74 -3.22 25.03 1.05
C LEU A 74 -3.53 26.29 1.86
N ARG A 75 -3.94 26.14 3.12
CA ARG A 75 -4.28 27.25 4.02
C ARG A 75 -3.07 27.79 4.78
N SER A 76 -2.02 26.99 4.94
CA SER A 76 -0.81 27.38 5.65
C SER A 76 -0.01 28.40 4.83
N PRO A 77 0.31 29.58 5.38
CA PRO A 77 1.07 30.60 4.67
C PRO A 77 2.55 30.22 4.42
N ASP A 78 3.08 29.21 5.12
CA ASP A 78 4.46 28.73 5.00
C ASP A 78 4.65 27.64 3.94
N SER A 79 3.55 27.15 3.36
CA SER A 79 3.55 26.08 2.38
C SER A 79 3.57 26.66 0.96
N HIS A 80 4.68 26.47 0.24
CA HIS A 80 4.81 26.81 -1.19
C HIS A 80 3.96 25.89 -2.11
N CYS A 81 2.90 25.28 -1.59
CA CYS A 81 2.00 24.39 -2.34
C CYS A 81 0.86 25.19 -2.99
N ASP A 82 1.17 26.23 -3.74
CA ASP A 82 0.18 27.04 -4.48
C ASP A 82 -0.26 26.41 -5.81
N THR A 83 0.46 25.37 -6.24
CA THR A 83 0.27 24.67 -7.51
C THR A 83 -0.02 23.19 -7.27
N PHE A 84 -0.95 22.62 -8.05
CA PHE A 84 -1.38 21.22 -7.90
C PHE A 84 -0.21 20.21 -7.90
N PRO A 85 0.79 20.30 -8.80
CA PRO A 85 1.93 19.37 -8.78
C PRO A 85 2.73 19.42 -7.48
N ARG A 86 2.95 20.63 -6.92
CA ARG A 86 3.68 20.81 -5.65
C ARG A 86 2.91 20.25 -4.47
N LEU A 87 1.60 20.49 -4.42
CA LEU A 87 0.73 19.90 -3.41
C LEU A 87 0.78 18.37 -3.48
N MET A 88 0.71 17.79 -4.67
CA MET A 88 0.74 16.34 -4.85
C MET A 88 2.10 15.75 -4.43
N GLU A 89 3.21 16.36 -4.83
CA GLU A 89 4.56 15.96 -4.41
C GLU A 89 4.69 15.94 -2.89
N GLN A 90 4.21 17.01 -2.24
CA GLN A 90 4.29 17.16 -0.79
C GLN A 90 3.40 16.15 -0.06
N VAL A 91 2.14 15.99 -0.47
CA VAL A 91 1.21 15.02 0.15
C VAL A 91 1.74 13.58 -0.01
N MET A 92 2.25 13.22 -1.19
CA MET A 92 2.83 11.89 -1.43
C MET A 92 4.10 11.66 -0.61
N ALA A 93 4.95 12.69 -0.46
CA ALA A 93 6.13 12.63 0.40
C ALA A 93 5.75 12.43 1.87
N ASP A 94 4.75 13.17 2.36
CA ASP A 94 4.22 13.06 3.72
C ASP A 94 3.63 11.67 4.00
N ILE A 95 2.78 11.14 3.10
CA ILE A 95 2.24 9.77 3.22
C ILE A 95 3.36 8.73 3.29
N ARG A 96 4.41 8.90 2.46
CA ARG A 96 5.54 7.98 2.43
C ARG A 96 6.38 8.07 3.71
N GLU A 97 6.56 9.26 4.26
CA GLU A 97 7.26 9.46 5.53
C GLU A 97 6.51 8.80 6.68
N ASP A 98 5.21 9.09 6.82
CA ASP A 98 4.35 8.54 7.87
C ASP A 98 4.25 7.00 7.77
N THR A 99 4.09 6.46 6.56
CA THR A 99 4.05 5.01 6.34
C THR A 99 5.38 4.34 6.72
N ASN A 100 6.52 4.97 6.39
CA ASN A 100 7.82 4.45 6.77
C ASN A 100 8.08 4.54 8.27
N ALA A 101 7.64 5.63 8.92
CA ALA A 101 7.72 5.81 10.36
C ALA A 101 6.89 4.74 11.08
N ALA A 102 5.62 4.56 10.70
CA ALA A 102 4.75 3.52 11.25
C ALA A 102 5.36 2.11 11.10
N ARG A 103 5.99 1.82 9.96
CA ARG A 103 6.68 0.54 9.74
C ARG A 103 7.91 0.36 10.64
N ARG A 104 8.69 1.42 10.86
CA ARG A 104 9.85 1.40 11.77
C ARG A 104 9.40 1.20 13.21
N GLU A 105 8.36 1.89 13.64
CA GLU A 105 7.75 1.75 14.96
C GLU A 105 7.23 0.33 15.20
N ALA A 106 6.48 -0.22 14.25
CA ALA A 106 5.98 -1.61 14.34
C ALA A 106 7.14 -2.62 14.46
N GLY A 107 8.22 -2.42 13.70
CA GLY A 107 9.41 -3.26 13.78
C GLY A 107 10.16 -3.11 15.11
N ALA A 108 10.26 -1.90 15.65
CA ALA A 108 10.91 -1.62 16.92
C ALA A 108 10.08 -2.18 18.10
N ARG A 109 8.76 -2.03 18.06
CA ARG A 109 7.82 -2.63 19.02
C ARG A 109 7.94 -4.15 19.06
N LYS A 110 7.96 -4.82 17.90
CA LYS A 110 8.14 -6.27 17.82
C LYS A 110 9.46 -6.72 18.44
N ARG A 111 10.55 -5.99 18.19
CA ARG A 111 11.87 -6.29 18.78
C ARG A 111 11.91 -6.08 20.29
N ALA A 112 11.21 -5.08 20.81
CA ALA A 112 11.09 -4.86 22.26
C ALA A 112 10.31 -6.01 22.92
N GLU A 113 9.21 -6.44 22.30
CA GLU A 113 8.42 -7.59 22.74
C GLU A 113 9.23 -8.89 22.75
N GLU A 114 10.01 -9.15 21.68
CA GLU A 114 10.94 -10.30 21.61
C GLU A 114 12.03 -10.26 22.69
N ARG A 115 12.41 -9.07 23.17
CA ARG A 115 13.38 -8.89 24.27
C ARG A 115 12.73 -8.85 25.65
N GLY A 116 11.41 -8.87 25.76
CA GLY A 116 10.68 -8.69 27.02
C GLY A 116 10.75 -7.26 27.57
N GLU A 117 11.06 -6.27 26.74
CA GLU A 117 11.15 -4.85 27.11
C GLU A 117 9.81 -4.14 26.88
N VAL A 118 9.45 -3.21 27.78
CA VAL A 118 8.26 -2.37 27.62
C VAL A 118 8.53 -1.30 26.56
N TRP A 119 7.75 -1.32 25.48
CA TRP A 119 7.78 -0.26 24.46
C TRP A 119 7.24 1.06 25.03
N THR A 120 8.09 2.08 25.17
CA THR A 120 7.72 3.40 25.73
C THR A 120 7.35 4.45 24.67
N GLY A 121 7.13 4.06 23.42
CA GLY A 121 6.79 4.99 22.33
C GLY A 121 7.97 5.84 21.85
N PRO A 122 7.78 6.64 20.79
CA PRO A 122 8.84 7.45 20.18
C PRO A 122 9.40 8.54 21.10
N ALA A 123 8.69 8.92 22.16
CA ALA A 123 9.15 9.90 23.15
C ALA A 123 10.10 9.33 24.22
N GLY A 124 10.20 8.00 24.36
CA GLY A 124 11.02 7.35 25.40
C GLY A 124 12.34 6.75 24.89
N ALA A 125 12.57 6.71 23.58
CA ALA A 125 13.84 6.25 23.01
C ALA A 125 14.82 7.43 22.99
N GLY A 126 15.81 7.38 23.88
CA GLY A 126 16.82 8.42 24.04
C GLY A 126 17.45 8.90 22.72
N ASP A 127 17.63 10.21 22.67
CA ASP A 127 18.50 11.03 21.80
C ASP A 127 19.58 10.24 21.03
N GLY A 128 19.17 9.57 19.95
CA GLY A 128 20.05 8.56 19.34
C GLY A 128 19.54 8.00 18.02
N GLY A 129 19.22 8.88 17.05
CA GLY A 129 19.21 8.47 15.65
C GLY A 129 18.09 9.04 14.79
N GLY A 130 18.36 10.19 14.15
CA GLY A 130 17.78 10.53 12.84
C GLY A 130 16.53 11.39 12.84
N GLY A 131 16.64 12.62 13.35
CA GLY A 131 16.33 13.87 12.62
C GLY A 131 15.08 14.01 11.73
N GLY A 132 14.00 13.26 11.94
CA GLY A 132 12.68 13.58 11.41
C GLY A 132 11.82 14.07 12.56
N ARG A 133 11.48 15.37 12.61
CA ARG A 133 10.43 15.83 13.52
C ARG A 133 9.18 15.02 13.21
N ASP A 134 8.67 14.29 14.19
CA ASP A 134 7.47 13.48 14.03
C ASP A 134 6.25 14.41 13.83
N ARG A 135 6.02 14.80 12.57
CA ARG A 135 4.89 15.63 12.16
C ARG A 135 3.56 14.89 12.27
N ARG A 136 3.58 13.59 12.57
CA ARG A 136 2.39 12.75 12.75
C ARG A 136 1.58 13.19 13.98
N GLY A 137 2.29 13.64 15.03
CA GLY A 137 1.68 14.15 16.27
C GLY A 137 1.16 15.59 16.18
N GLU A 138 1.65 16.39 15.22
CA GLU A 138 1.20 17.78 15.01
C GLU A 138 -0.04 17.88 14.10
N ARG A 139 -0.40 16.82 13.37
CA ARG A 139 -1.56 16.81 12.47
C ARG A 139 -2.85 16.52 13.26
N GLU A 140 -3.79 17.46 13.22
CA GLU A 140 -5.17 17.21 13.66
C GLU A 140 -5.79 16.10 12.80
N GLY A 141 -5.73 14.86 13.29
CA GLY A 141 -6.25 13.68 12.56
C GLY A 141 -5.37 12.43 12.65
N GLY A 142 -4.15 12.54 13.20
CA GLY A 142 -3.20 11.43 13.25
C GLY A 142 -2.36 11.33 11.98
N GLY A 143 -1.67 10.20 11.82
CA GLY A 143 -0.76 10.01 10.69
C GLY A 143 -1.44 9.66 9.37
N LEU A 144 -0.78 10.02 8.28
CA LEU A 144 -1.24 9.74 6.92
C LEU A 144 -0.81 8.35 6.43
N GLU A 145 -0.34 7.46 7.31
CA GLU A 145 0.02 6.12 6.90
C GLU A 145 -1.16 5.37 6.27
N VAL A 146 -0.86 4.55 5.26
CA VAL A 146 -1.88 3.70 4.65
C VAL A 146 -2.38 2.70 5.70
N PRO A 147 -3.71 2.60 5.94
CA PRO A 147 -4.24 1.68 6.93
C PRO A 147 -3.83 0.23 6.67
N GLU A 148 -3.43 -0.50 7.71
CA GLU A 148 -2.95 -1.88 7.58
C GLU A 148 -4.00 -2.81 6.96
N VAL A 149 -5.27 -2.60 7.29
CA VAL A 149 -6.40 -3.34 6.73
C VAL A 149 -6.47 -3.19 5.21
N VAL A 150 -6.27 -1.98 4.68
CA VAL A 150 -6.25 -1.73 3.22
C VAL A 150 -5.09 -2.47 2.58
N MET A 151 -3.90 -2.43 3.18
CA MET A 151 -2.74 -3.15 2.64
C MET A 151 -2.97 -4.65 2.60
N ARG A 152 -3.51 -5.23 3.69
CA ARG A 152 -3.79 -6.66 3.81
C ARG A 152 -4.84 -7.11 2.79
N GLU A 153 -5.94 -6.37 2.70
CA GLU A 153 -7.02 -6.67 1.78
C GLU A 153 -6.60 -6.45 0.32
N GLY A 154 -5.78 -5.42 0.05
CA GLY A 154 -5.20 -5.17 -1.27
C GLY A 154 -4.36 -6.33 -1.77
N VAL A 155 -3.51 -6.90 -0.91
CA VAL A 155 -2.74 -8.11 -1.23
C VAL A 155 -3.66 -9.30 -1.43
N ARG A 156 -4.69 -9.47 -0.58
CA ARG A 156 -5.65 -10.57 -0.69
C ARG A 156 -6.40 -10.55 -2.02
N ILE A 157 -7.03 -9.44 -2.38
CA ILE A 157 -7.81 -9.33 -3.63
C ILE A 157 -6.92 -9.45 -4.87
N THR A 158 -5.70 -8.88 -4.82
CA THR A 158 -4.75 -9.01 -5.92
C THR A 158 -4.33 -10.47 -6.09
N ARG A 159 -4.09 -11.19 -4.99
CA ARG A 159 -3.77 -12.63 -5.03
C ARG A 159 -4.93 -13.44 -5.61
N GLU A 160 -6.16 -13.20 -5.18
CA GLU A 160 -7.36 -13.86 -5.71
C GLU A 160 -7.51 -13.61 -7.23
N CYS A 161 -7.27 -12.39 -7.68
CA CYS A 161 -7.29 -12.04 -9.11
C CYS A 161 -6.14 -12.70 -9.90
N LEU A 162 -4.94 -12.76 -9.33
CA LEU A 162 -3.80 -13.43 -9.95
C LEU A 162 -4.01 -14.95 -10.03
N GLU A 163 -4.62 -15.59 -9.04
CA GLU A 163 -4.93 -17.03 -9.07
C GLU A 163 -5.92 -17.41 -10.19
N MET A 164 -6.75 -16.47 -10.65
CA MET A 164 -7.64 -16.69 -11.80
C MET A 164 -6.92 -16.57 -13.16
N VAL A 165 -5.77 -15.91 -13.19
CA VAL A 165 -5.05 -15.51 -14.42
C VAL A 165 -3.73 -16.26 -14.61
N VAL A 166 -3.12 -16.68 -13.51
CA VAL A 166 -1.79 -17.25 -13.49
C VAL A 166 -1.87 -18.74 -13.17
N GLU A 167 -1.21 -19.54 -14.00
CA GLU A 167 -0.95 -20.95 -13.67
C GLU A 167 0.50 -21.09 -13.20
N VAL A 168 0.69 -21.43 -11.92
CA VAL A 168 2.01 -21.77 -11.39
C VAL A 168 2.31 -23.22 -11.73
N ARG A 169 3.15 -23.45 -12.75
CA ARG A 169 3.60 -24.81 -13.07
C ARG A 169 4.67 -25.28 -12.08
N PRO A 170 4.66 -26.57 -11.70
CA PRO A 170 5.65 -27.15 -10.82
C PRO A 170 7.06 -27.12 -11.40
#